data_AF-A0A3M2HYY4-F1
#
_entry.id   AF-A0A3M2HYY4-F1
#
_cell.length_a   1.000
_cell.length_b   1.000
_cell.length_c   1.000
_cell.angle_alpha   90.00
_cell.angle_beta   90.00
_cell.angle_gamma   90.00
#
_symmetry.space_group_name_H-M   'P 1'
#
loop_
_entity.id
_entity.type
_entity.pdbx_description
1 polymer ?
#
loop_
_entity_poly.entity_id
_entity_poly.type
_entity_poly.pdbx_seq_one_letter_code
_entity_poly.pdbx_strand_id
1 'polypeptide(L)'
;MYQQQFNEQFAAATRQFADTAARINRLALENAEQVFGLQLAAIEESASATFAFWSQLNEARDFNGLRNAVPAGIQVARENAERAVAAGQEIFDRTVKTNEAITQIAKGEVEQAVAKAQAEGEKAVKAAAKKAARAD
;
A
#
# COMPACT_ATOMS: atom_id res chain seq x y z
N MET A 1 -10.70 5.79 42.45
CA MET A 1 -11.58 5.85 41.26
C MET A 1 -11.02 6.78 40.16
N TYR A 2 -10.71 8.06 40.41
CA TYR A 2 -10.19 8.97 39.35
C TYR A 2 -8.88 8.53 38.69
N GLN A 3 -7.89 8.03 39.44
CA GLN A 3 -6.64 7.53 38.86
C GLN A 3 -6.81 6.26 38.01
N GLN A 4 -7.77 5.40 38.35
CA GLN A 4 -8.03 4.16 37.60
C GLN A 4 -8.61 4.48 36.21
N GLN A 5 -9.57 5.42 36.12
CA GLN A 5 -10.13 5.87 34.84
C GLN A 5 -9.08 6.50 33.93
N PHE A 6 -8.17 7.32 34.47
CA PHE A 6 -7.09 7.92 33.68
C PHE A 6 -6.13 6.84 33.14
N ASN A 7 -5.74 5.87 33.98
CA ASN A 7 -4.87 4.77 33.55
C ASN A 7 -5.50 3.90 32.46
N GLU A 8 -6.82 3.64 32.55
CA GLU A 8 -7.56 2.88 31.54
C GLU A 8 -7.65 3.63 30.20
N GLN A 9 -7.92 4.94 30.22
CA GLN A 9 -7.95 5.77 29.01
C GLN A 9 -6.57 5.86 28.35
N PHE A 10 -5.51 6.04 29.13
CA PHE A 10 -4.14 6.04 28.62
C PHE A 10 -3.78 4.69 27.99
N ALA A 11 -4.03 3.58 28.70
CA ALA A 11 -3.78 2.24 28.18
C ALA A 11 -4.59 1.94 26.91
N ALA A 12 -5.85 2.38 26.83
CA ALA A 12 -6.67 2.26 25.63
C ALA A 12 -6.12 3.09 24.46
N ALA A 13 -5.68 4.32 24.71
CA ALA A 13 -5.05 5.17 23.69
C ALA A 13 -3.75 4.56 23.17
N THR A 14 -2.90 4.01 24.05
CA THR A 14 -1.66 3.32 23.64
C THR A 14 -1.95 2.07 22.80
N ARG A 15 -2.98 1.28 23.15
CA ARG A 15 -3.40 0.14 22.33
C ARG A 15 -3.89 0.58 20.95
N GLN A 16 -4.78 1.58 20.90
CA GLN A 16 -5.28 2.12 19.64
C GLN A 16 -4.15 2.64 18.75
N PHE A 17 -3.17 3.35 19.33
CA PHE A 17 -1.98 3.79 18.61
C PHE A 17 -1.16 2.61 18.08
N ALA A 18 -0.90 1.59 18.92
CA ALA A 18 -0.15 0.40 18.51
C ALA A 18 -0.87 -0.36 17.38
N ASP A 19 -2.19 -0.52 17.46
CA ASP A 19 -3.00 -1.16 16.43
C ASP A 19 -2.96 -0.37 15.11
N THR A 20 -3.05 0.96 15.17
CA THR A 20 -2.91 1.84 14.01
C THR A 20 -1.52 1.75 13.39
N ALA A 21 -0.46 1.81 14.21
CA ALA A 21 0.91 1.67 13.73
C ALA A 21 1.15 0.29 13.09
N ALA A 22 0.60 -0.77 13.68
CA ALA A 22 0.67 -2.13 13.12
C ALA A 22 -0.04 -2.22 11.77
N ARG A 23 -1.22 -1.61 11.61
CA ARG A 23 -1.95 -1.57 10.34
C ARG A 23 -1.17 -0.83 9.25
N ILE A 24 -0.60 0.33 9.58
CA ILE A 24 0.23 1.12 8.64
C ILE A 24 1.48 0.33 8.24
N ASN A 25 2.20 -0.26 9.20
CA ASN A 25 3.38 -1.07 8.92
C ASN A 25 3.05 -2.27 8.03
N ARG A 26 1.91 -2.93 8.28
CA ARG A 26 1.45 -4.04 7.45
C ARG A 26 1.17 -3.59 6.01
N LEU A 27 0.47 -2.49 5.80
CA LEU A 27 0.21 -1.95 4.46
C LEU A 27 1.52 -1.61 3.72
N ALA A 28 2.48 -1.01 4.42
CA ALA A 28 3.78 -0.69 3.85
C ALA A 28 4.56 -1.95 3.44
N LEU A 29 4.55 -2.98 4.29
CA LEU A 29 5.19 -4.27 4.00
C LEU A 29 4.49 -5.01 2.84
N GLU A 30 3.16 -5.06 2.83
CA GLU A 30 2.38 -5.66 1.73
C GLU A 30 2.65 -4.94 0.40
N ASN A 31 2.76 -3.61 0.41
CA ASN A 31 3.14 -2.85 -0.78
C ASN A 31 4.57 -3.18 -1.24
N ALA A 32 5.53 -3.23 -0.32
CA ALA A 32 6.90 -3.58 -0.64
C ALA A 32 6.98 -4.98 -1.26
N GLU A 33 6.33 -5.98 -0.66
CA GLU A 33 6.26 -7.35 -1.19
C GLU A 33 5.68 -7.38 -2.61
N GLN A 34 4.58 -6.67 -2.85
CA GLN A 34 3.97 -6.60 -4.18
C GLN A 34 4.88 -5.92 -5.20
N VAL A 35 5.51 -4.80 -4.85
CA VAL A 35 6.45 -4.09 -5.73
C VAL A 35 7.64 -4.98 -6.08
N PHE A 36 8.21 -5.68 -5.09
CA PHE A 36 9.28 -6.65 -5.33
C PHE A 36 8.81 -7.81 -6.23
N GLY A 37 7.61 -8.35 -5.97
CA GLY A 37 7.03 -9.41 -6.80
C GLY A 37 6.85 -8.98 -8.26
N LEU A 38 6.36 -7.76 -8.49
CA LEU A 38 6.20 -7.20 -9.85
C LEU A 38 7.53 -7.00 -10.58
N GLN A 39 8.55 -6.49 -9.87
CA GLN A 39 9.89 -6.35 -10.45
C GLN A 39 10.48 -7.72 -10.82
N LEU A 40 10.32 -8.71 -9.94
CA LEU A 40 10.80 -10.06 -10.21
C LEU A 40 10.08 -10.69 -11.40
N ALA A 41 8.75 -10.56 -11.48
CA ALA A 41 7.97 -11.07 -12.60
C ALA A 41 8.38 -10.41 -13.93
N ALA A 42 8.56 -9.08 -13.95
CA ALA A 42 9.00 -8.38 -15.15
C ALA A 42 10.40 -8.81 -15.62
N ILE A 43 11.30 -9.09 -14.67
CA ILE A 43 12.64 -9.64 -14.96
C ILE A 43 12.52 -11.06 -15.51
N GLU A 44 11.73 -11.92 -14.88
CA GLU A 44 11.52 -13.30 -15.29
C GLU A 44 10.95 -13.37 -16.72
N GLU A 45 9.93 -12.60 -17.02
CA GLU A 45 9.32 -12.53 -18.35
C GLU A 45 10.30 -11.98 -19.40
N SER A 46 11.07 -10.95 -19.06
CA SER A 46 12.09 -10.38 -19.95
C SER A 46 13.24 -11.35 -20.20
N ALA A 47 13.66 -12.10 -19.18
CA ALA A 47 14.69 -13.12 -19.28
C ALA A 47 14.21 -14.30 -20.13
N SER A 48 12.97 -14.75 -19.92
CA SER A 48 12.33 -15.81 -20.70
C SER A 48 12.25 -15.43 -22.18
N ALA A 49 11.76 -14.23 -22.51
CA ALA A 49 11.67 -13.73 -23.88
C ALA A 49 13.06 -13.60 -24.55
N THR A 50 14.05 -13.10 -23.81
CA THR A 50 15.43 -12.98 -24.29
C THR A 50 16.05 -14.35 -24.52
N PHE A 51 15.83 -15.32 -23.63
CA PHE A 51 16.33 -16.68 -23.78
C PHE A 51 15.68 -17.39 -24.98
N ALA A 52 14.37 -17.23 -25.18
CA ALA A 52 13.67 -17.73 -26.36
C ALA A 52 14.27 -17.19 -27.66
N PHE A 53 14.59 -15.89 -27.70
CA PHE A 53 15.28 -15.27 -28.84
C PHE A 53 16.68 -15.86 -29.08
N TRP A 54 17.47 -16.05 -28.02
CA TRP A 54 18.78 -16.69 -28.14
C TRP A 54 18.69 -18.15 -28.61
N SER A 55 17.65 -18.89 -28.18
CA SER A 55 17.39 -20.23 -28.70
C SER A 55 17.11 -20.20 -30.20
N GLN A 56 16.25 -19.29 -30.65
CA GLN A 56 15.94 -19.10 -32.07
C GLN A 56 17.20 -18.73 -32.89
N LEU A 57 18.09 -17.91 -32.33
CA LEU A 57 19.38 -17.59 -32.94
C LEU A 57 20.31 -18.80 -33.05
N ASN A 58 20.37 -19.64 -32.01
CA ASN A 58 21.20 -20.85 -32.01
C ASN A 58 20.69 -21.90 -33.01
N GLU A 59 19.38 -21.90 -33.29
CA GLU A 59 18.75 -22.76 -34.29
C GLU A 59 18.91 -22.23 -35.74
N ALA A 60 19.19 -20.93 -35.92
CA ALA A 60 19.42 -20.34 -37.24
C ALA A 60 20.77 -20.80 -37.83
N ARG A 61 20.72 -21.73 -38.80
CA ARG A 61 21.90 -22.28 -39.48
C ARG A 61 22.22 -21.63 -40.84
N ASP A 62 21.36 -20.74 -41.33
CA ASP A 62 21.47 -20.14 -42.66
C ASP A 62 21.22 -18.61 -42.65
N PHE A 63 21.55 -17.97 -43.77
CA PHE A 63 21.41 -16.51 -43.92
C PHE A 63 19.95 -16.03 -43.75
N ASN A 64 18.97 -16.87 -44.13
CA ASN A 64 17.56 -16.54 -43.97
C ASN A 64 17.13 -16.57 -42.49
N GLY A 65 17.59 -17.55 -41.71
CA GLY A 65 17.39 -17.60 -40.26
C GLY A 65 17.99 -16.39 -39.53
N LEU A 66 19.19 -15.98 -39.93
CA LEU A 66 19.84 -14.77 -39.40
C LEU A 66 19.09 -13.49 -39.80
N ARG A 67 18.58 -13.40 -41.03
CA ARG A 67 17.77 -12.26 -41.49
C ARG A 67 16.45 -12.14 -40.72
N ASN A 68 15.84 -13.27 -40.33
CA ASN A 68 14.62 -13.30 -39.52
C ASN A 68 14.89 -12.97 -38.04
N ALA A 69 16.13 -13.11 -37.57
CA ALA A 69 16.48 -12.78 -36.18
C ALA A 69 16.51 -11.28 -35.90
N VAL A 70 16.78 -10.43 -36.91
CA VAL A 70 16.75 -8.97 -36.74
C VAL A 70 15.35 -8.46 -36.34
N PRO A 71 14.27 -8.74 -37.08
CA PRO A 71 12.93 -8.32 -36.67
C PRO A 71 12.49 -8.99 -35.35
N ALA A 72 12.88 -10.24 -35.09
CA ALA A 72 12.61 -10.90 -33.81
C ALA A 72 13.30 -10.20 -32.62
N GLY A 73 14.56 -9.77 -32.77
CA GLY A 73 15.27 -9.03 -31.75
C GLY A 73 14.65 -7.65 -31.47
N ILE A 74 14.19 -6.96 -32.52
CA ILE A 74 13.44 -5.70 -32.39
C ILE A 74 12.14 -5.93 -31.63
N GLN A 75 11.43 -7.02 -31.94
CA GLN A 75 10.20 -7.39 -31.23
C GLN A 75 10.46 -7.67 -29.75
N VAL A 76 11.49 -8.46 -29.42
CA VAL A 76 11.85 -8.75 -28.02
C VAL A 76 12.21 -7.46 -27.26
N ALA A 77 12.98 -6.56 -27.88
CA ALA A 77 13.30 -5.28 -27.28
C ALA A 77 12.05 -4.42 -27.03
N ARG A 78 11.12 -4.39 -27.98
CA ARG A 78 9.83 -3.68 -27.86
C ARG A 78 9.00 -4.27 -26.73
N GLU A 79 8.82 -5.59 -26.70
CA GLU A 79 8.04 -6.26 -25.67
C GLU A 79 8.65 -6.08 -24.27
N ASN A 80 9.99 -6.17 -24.14
CA ASN A 80 10.67 -5.88 -22.86
C ASN A 80 10.44 -4.43 -22.41
N ALA A 81 10.45 -3.47 -23.34
CA ALA A 81 10.15 -2.07 -23.03
C ALA A 81 8.69 -1.87 -22.60
N GLU A 82 7.74 -2.50 -23.28
CA GLU A 82 6.32 -2.46 -22.89
C GLU A 82 6.10 -3.08 -21.50
N ARG A 83 6.73 -4.23 -21.21
CA ARG A 83 6.68 -4.85 -19.88
C ARG A 83 7.29 -3.96 -18.80
N ALA A 84 8.43 -3.33 -19.06
CA ALA A 84 9.07 -2.42 -18.11
C ALA A 84 8.18 -1.20 -17.80
N VAL A 85 7.54 -0.62 -18.83
CA VAL A 85 6.60 0.50 -18.65
C VAL A 85 5.37 0.04 -17.87
N ALA A 86 4.77 -1.10 -18.23
CA ALA A 86 3.61 -1.65 -17.53
C ALA A 86 3.91 -1.94 -16.06
N ALA A 87 5.03 -2.59 -15.77
CA ALA A 87 5.48 -2.84 -14.39
C ALA A 87 5.72 -1.53 -13.63
N GLY A 88 6.32 -0.53 -14.27
CA GLY A 88 6.50 0.80 -13.68
C GLY A 88 5.18 1.48 -13.34
N GLN A 89 4.18 1.42 -14.24
CA GLN A 89 2.84 1.94 -13.99
C GLN A 89 2.16 1.22 -12.84
N GLU A 90 2.25 -0.11 -12.79
CA GLU A 90 1.62 -0.89 -11.72
C GLU A 90 2.27 -0.61 -10.35
N ILE A 91 3.60 -0.52 -10.29
CA ILE A 91 4.34 -0.14 -9.08
C ILE A 91 3.90 1.25 -8.60
N PHE A 92 3.81 2.22 -9.51
CA PHE A 92 3.37 3.57 -9.19
C PHE A 92 1.95 3.58 -8.63
N ASP A 93 1.00 2.97 -9.34
CA ASP A 93 -0.42 2.92 -8.94
C ASP A 93 -0.60 2.24 -7.58
N ARG A 94 0.10 1.13 -7.33
CA ARG A 94 0.05 0.42 -6.04
C ARG A 94 0.61 1.27 -4.91
N THR A 95 1.72 1.97 -5.16
CA THR A 95 2.34 2.86 -4.18
C THR A 95 1.41 4.03 -3.82
N VAL A 96 0.80 4.66 -4.83
CA VAL A 96 -0.21 5.72 -4.62
C VAL A 96 -1.38 5.20 -3.78
N LYS A 97 -1.98 4.07 -4.17
CA LYS A 97 -3.09 3.45 -3.43
C LYS A 97 -2.72 3.10 -1.99
N THR A 98 -1.49 2.67 -1.74
CA THR A 98 -1.00 2.38 -0.39
C THR A 98 -0.92 3.66 0.45
N ASN A 99 -0.39 4.74 -0.11
CA ASN A 99 -0.35 6.04 0.57
C ASN A 99 -1.76 6.61 0.82
N GLU A 100 -2.69 6.43 -0.11
CA GLU A 100 -4.10 6.76 0.09
C GLU A 100 -4.69 5.95 1.24
N ALA A 101 -4.46 4.63 1.29
CA ALA A 101 -4.93 3.77 2.39
C ALA A 101 -4.37 4.19 3.76
N ILE A 102 -3.07 4.50 3.84
CA ILE A 102 -2.43 5.02 5.06
C ILE A 102 -3.07 6.36 5.46
N THR A 103 -3.32 7.23 4.49
CA THR A 103 -3.96 8.54 4.73
C THR A 103 -5.39 8.37 5.24
N GLN A 104 -6.16 7.41 4.70
CA GLN A 104 -7.51 7.10 5.19
C GLN A 104 -7.48 6.57 6.63
N ILE A 105 -6.50 5.74 7.00
CA ILE A 105 -6.30 5.31 8.39
C ILE A 105 -6.06 6.53 9.29
N ALA A 106 -5.12 7.41 8.92
CA ALA A 106 -4.82 8.60 9.71
C ALA A 106 -6.04 9.52 9.86
N LYS A 107 -6.81 9.71 8.78
CA LYS A 107 -8.06 10.48 8.80
C LYS A 107 -9.09 9.86 9.75
N GLY A 108 -9.28 8.55 9.69
CA GLY A 108 -10.21 7.83 10.58
C GLY A 108 -9.84 7.98 12.06
N GLU A 109 -8.54 8.02 12.40
CA GLU A 109 -8.09 8.26 13.78
C GLU A 109 -8.41 9.69 14.25
N VAL A 110 -8.25 10.69 13.38
CA VAL A 110 -8.64 12.09 13.67
C VAL A 110 -10.15 12.19 13.87
N GLU A 111 -10.95 11.59 12.98
CA GLU A 111 -12.41 11.58 13.09
C GLU A 111 -12.87 10.92 14.40
N GLN A 112 -12.25 9.81 14.81
CA GLN A 112 -12.53 9.17 16.09
C GLN A 112 -12.16 10.07 17.29
N ALA A 113 -11.03 10.77 17.24
CA ALA A 113 -10.63 11.70 18.30
C ALA A 113 -11.63 12.86 18.43
N VAL A 114 -12.07 13.43 17.30
CA VAL A 114 -13.10 14.48 17.28
C VAL A 114 -14.43 13.96 17.85
N ALA A 115 -14.86 12.76 17.47
CA ALA A 115 -16.08 12.15 17.98
C ALA A 115 -16.02 11.92 19.50
N LYS A 116 -14.87 11.44 20.03
CA LYS A 116 -14.65 11.29 21.48
C LYS A 116 -14.74 12.63 22.21
N ALA A 117 -14.10 13.68 21.70
CA ALA A 117 -14.13 15.02 22.29
C ALA A 117 -15.56 15.61 22.32
N GLN A 118 -16.33 15.44 21.23
CA GLN A 118 -17.74 15.85 21.18
C GLN A 118 -18.58 15.10 22.22
N ALA A 119 -18.42 13.78 22.32
CA ALA A 119 -19.15 12.96 23.29
C ALA A 119 -18.83 13.33 24.75
N GLU A 120 -17.58 13.68 25.06
CA GLU A 120 -17.18 14.18 26.38
C GLU A 120 -17.78 15.56 26.67
N GLY A 121 -17.78 16.46 25.68
CA GLY A 121 -18.44 17.77 25.77
C GLY A 121 -19.94 17.64 26.07
N GLU A 122 -20.64 16.77 25.36
CA GLU A 122 -22.06 16.51 25.63
C GLU A 122 -22.31 15.96 27.03
N LYS A 123 -21.46 15.03 27.51
CA LYS A 123 -21.55 14.49 28.87
C LYS A 123 -21.36 15.59 29.91
N ALA A 124 -20.41 16.50 29.71
CA ALA A 124 -20.17 17.63 30.59
C ALA A 124 -21.37 18.59 30.64
N VAL A 125 -21.95 18.92 29.48
CA VAL A 125 -23.16 19.77 29.38
C VAL A 125 -24.35 19.11 30.08
N LYS A 126 -24.61 17.81 29.83
CA LYS A 126 -25.69 17.06 30.49
C LYS A 126 -25.50 16.99 32.01
N ALA A 127 -24.27 16.81 32.47
CA ALA A 127 -23.95 16.80 33.90
C ALA A 127 -24.18 18.17 34.55
N ALA A 128 -23.78 19.26 33.89
CA ALA A 128 -24.01 20.62 34.35
C ALA A 128 -25.51 20.95 34.43
N ALA A 129 -26.28 20.62 33.39
CA ALA A 129 -27.73 20.81 33.36
C ALA A 129 -28.45 20.05 34.50
N LYS A 130 -28.04 18.80 34.75
CA LYS A 130 -28.60 17.98 35.84
C LYS A 130 -28.24 18.51 37.24
N LYS A 131 -27.10 19.21 37.36
CA LYS A 131 -26.67 19.84 38.61
C LYS A 131 -27.42 21.14 38.87
N ALA A 132 -27.68 21.93 37.82
CA ALA A 132 -28.51 23.13 37.89
C ALA A 132 -29.96 22.80 38.29
N ALA A 133 -30.56 21.78 37.66
CA ALA A 133 -31.93 21.33 37.97
C ALA A 133 -32.12 20.67 39.35
N ARG A 134 -31.05 20.51 40.14
CA ARG A 134 -31.09 20.02 41.53
C ARG A 134 -30.79 21.12 42.55
N ALA A 135 -30.43 22.31 42.08
CA ALA A 135 -30.15 23.48 42.91
C ALA A 135 -31.35 24.43 43.01
N ASP A 136 -32.37 24.24 42.16
CA ASP A 136 -33.75 24.71 42.32
C ASP A 136 -34.61 23.66 43.03
#